data_AF-A0A077P0F9-F1
#
_entry.id   AF-A0A077P0F9-F1
#
_cell.length_a   1.000
_cell.length_b   1.000
_cell.length_c   1.000
_cell.angle_alpha   90.00
_cell.angle_beta   90.00
_cell.angle_gamma   90.00
#
_symmetry.space_group_name_H-M   'P 1'
#
loop_
_entity.id
_entity.type
_entity.pdbx_description
1 polymer ?
#
loop_
_entity_poly.entity_id
_entity_poly.type
_entity_poly.pdbx_seq_one_letter_code
_entity_poly.pdbx_strand_id
1 'polypeptide(L)' 'MSIPAIITQVNYATETPEESLYQAASNAKEYAFELMDEITPLINQMRVNHPKEAARFAGLIKELATMTDVTKNRAEKLIQ' A
#
# COMPACT_ATOMS: atom_id res chain seq x y z
N MET A 1 39.97 -34.34 -18.25
CA MET A 1 40.20 -33.20 -17.34
C MET A 1 38.90 -32.43 -17.22
N SER A 2 38.25 -32.48 -16.05
CA SER A 2 36.96 -31.82 -15.84
C SER A 2 37.19 -30.48 -15.15
N ILE A 3 36.66 -29.42 -15.75
CA ILE A 3 36.67 -28.06 -15.19
C ILE A 3 35.64 -28.03 -14.06
N PRO A 4 35.97 -27.56 -12.85
CA PRO A 4 34.96 -27.41 -11.80
C PRO A 4 34.01 -26.27 -12.18
N ALA A 5 32.71 -26.56 -12.21
CA ALA A 5 31.68 -25.55 -12.34
C ALA A 5 31.70 -24.68 -11.07
N ILE A 6 32.10 -23.41 -11.20
CA ILE A 6 31.91 -22.41 -10.16
C ILE A 6 30.41 -22.16 -10.09
N ILE A 7 29.77 -22.72 -9.05
CA ILE A 7 28.39 -22.37 -8.71
C ILE A 7 28.46 -21.00 -8.04
N THR A 8 28.27 -19.95 -8.82
CA THR A 8 28.00 -18.62 -8.29
C THR A 8 26.63 -18.68 -7.62
N GLN A 9 26.60 -18.87 -6.30
CA GLN A 9 25.38 -18.64 -5.52
C GLN A 9 25.07 -17.14 -5.63
N VAL A 10 24.16 -16.79 -6.53
CA VAL A 10 23.51 -15.50 -6.52
C VAL A 10 22.65 -15.49 -5.27
N ASN A 11 23.15 -14.88 -4.19
CA ASN A 11 22.33 -14.54 -3.04
C ASN A 11 21.30 -13.50 -3.51
N TYR A 12 20.17 -13.97 -4.03
CA TYR A 12 18.97 -13.16 -4.01
C TYR A 12 18.66 -12.97 -2.52
N ALA A 13 18.87 -11.79 -1.99
CA ALA A 13 18.24 -11.41 -0.73
C ALA A 13 16.73 -11.48 -1.01
N THR A 14 16.13 -12.63 -0.68
CA THR A 14 14.69 -12.81 -0.74
C THR A 14 14.11 -11.97 0.38
N GLU A 15 13.34 -10.95 0.03
CA GLU A 15 12.51 -10.22 1.00
C GLU A 15 11.78 -11.24 1.88
N THR A 16 11.85 -11.02 3.18
CA THR A 16 11.02 -11.75 4.13
C THR A 16 9.54 -11.47 3.81
N PRO A 17 8.63 -12.41 4.10
CA PRO A 17 7.19 -12.16 3.97
C PRO A 17 6.73 -10.87 4.66
N GLU A 18 7.38 -10.53 5.78
CA GLU A 18 7.15 -9.31 6.56
C GLU A 18 7.57 -8.05 5.80
N GLU A 19 8.75 -8.03 5.19
CA GLU A 19 9.23 -6.93 4.33
C GLU A 19 8.31 -6.73 3.11
N SER A 20 7.89 -7.84 2.48
CA SER A 20 6.95 -7.77 1.34
C SER A 20 5.59 -7.21 1.76
N LEU A 21 5.07 -7.61 2.93
CA LEU A 21 3.83 -7.08 3.48
C LEU A 21 3.94 -5.59 3.83
N TYR A 22 5.06 -5.17 4.41
CA TYR A 22 5.34 -3.77 4.70
C TYR A 22 5.33 -2.94 3.40
N GLN A 23 6.02 -3.40 2.37
CA GLN A 23 6.09 -2.70 1.09
C GLN A 23 4.71 -2.63 0.41
N ALA A 24 3.96 -3.74 0.39
CA ALA A 24 2.61 -3.77 -0.15
C ALA A 24 1.67 -2.80 0.59
N ALA A 25 1.75 -2.74 1.92
CA ALA A 25 0.97 -1.81 2.72
C ALA A 25 1.37 -0.35 2.48
N SER A 26 2.67 -0.06 2.30
CA SER A 26 3.14 1.28 1.97
C SER A 26 2.63 1.73 0.60
N ASN A 27 2.76 0.89 -0.43
CA ASN A 27 2.27 1.18 -1.78
C ASN A 27 0.75 1.38 -1.78
N ALA A 28 -0.01 0.52 -1.09
CA ALA A 28 -1.45 0.65 -1.01
C ALA A 28 -1.89 1.95 -0.32
N LYS A 29 -1.15 2.40 0.70
CA LYS A 29 -1.37 3.68 1.36
C LYS A 29 -1.14 4.86 0.41
N GLU A 30 -0.03 4.85 -0.33
CA GLU A 30 0.29 5.89 -1.32
C GLU A 30 -0.80 5.97 -2.41
N TYR A 31 -1.16 4.84 -3.00
CA TYR A 31 -2.25 4.78 -3.99
C TYR A 31 -3.60 5.27 -3.43
N ALA A 32 -3.92 5.00 -2.17
CA ALA A 32 -5.15 5.49 -1.56
C ALA A 32 -5.17 7.03 -1.46
N PHE A 33 -4.03 7.67 -1.20
CA PHE A 33 -3.92 9.13 -1.18
C PHE A 33 -3.97 9.71 -2.59
N GLU A 34 -3.26 9.14 -3.55
CA GLU A 34 -3.33 9.57 -4.96
C GLU A 34 -4.76 9.49 -5.49
N LEU A 35 -5.45 8.38 -5.21
CA LEU A 35 -6.86 8.21 -5.57
C LEU A 35 -7.74 9.26 -4.90
N MET A 36 -7.50 9.57 -3.61
CA MET A 36 -8.25 10.62 -2.92
C MET A 36 -8.09 11.97 -3.61
N ASP A 37 -6.87 12.34 -3.97
CA ASP A 37 -6.58 13.60 -4.64
C ASP A 37 -7.25 13.65 -6.02
N GLU A 38 -7.19 12.56 -6.78
CA GLU A 38 -7.81 12.45 -8.11
C GLU A 38 -9.34 12.58 -8.05
N ILE A 39 -9.99 11.97 -7.04
CA ILE A 39 -11.45 11.97 -6.96
C ILE A 39 -12.03 13.10 -6.11
N THR A 40 -11.20 13.86 -5.39
CA THR A 40 -11.64 15.00 -4.58
C THR A 40 -12.50 16.00 -5.36
N PRO A 41 -12.18 16.38 -6.62
CA PRO A 41 -13.04 17.23 -7.43
C PRO A 41 -14.43 16.64 -7.65
N LEU A 42 -14.53 15.32 -7.90
CA LEU A 42 -15.80 14.63 -8.09
C LEU A 42 -16.61 14.58 -6.78
N ILE A 43 -15.96 14.28 -5.65
CA ILE A 43 -16.59 14.34 -4.33
C ILE A 43 -17.13 15.74 -4.05
N ASN A 44 -16.37 16.79 -4.39
CA ASN A 44 -16.79 18.18 -4.20
C ASN A 44 -17.99 18.54 -5.09
N GLN A 45 -18.05 18.07 -6.33
CA GLN A 45 -19.23 18.22 -7.18
C GLN A 45 -20.45 17.48 -6.59
N MET A 46 -20.23 16.25 -6.09
CA MET A 46 -21.27 15.46 -5.45
C MET A 46 -21.82 16.12 -4.17
N ARG A 47 -21.03 16.92 -3.44
CA ARG A 47 -21.51 17.59 -2.22
C ARG A 47 -22.73 18.49 -2.43
N VAL A 48 -22.94 18.99 -3.64
CA VAL A 48 -24.07 19.87 -3.96
C VAL A 48 -25.37 19.07 -4.12
N ASN A 49 -25.32 17.97 -4.88
CA ASN A 49 -26.52 17.20 -5.26
C ASN A 49 -26.73 15.92 -4.43
N HIS A 50 -25.65 15.37 -3.90
CA HIS A 50 -25.56 14.07 -3.22
C HIS A 50 -24.62 14.13 -2.00
N PRO A 51 -24.91 14.99 -0.99
CA PRO A 51 -24.00 15.23 0.13
C PRO A 51 -23.74 14.00 1.00
N LYS A 52 -24.71 13.09 1.12
CA LYS A 52 -24.56 11.86 1.91
C LYS A 52 -23.60 10.88 1.24
N GLU A 53 -23.74 10.69 -0.06
CA GLU A 53 -22.88 9.84 -0.88
C GLU A 53 -21.46 10.40 -0.93
N ALA A 54 -21.32 11.73 -1.08
CA ALA A 54 -20.02 12.41 -1.03
C ALA A 54 -19.30 12.19 0.31
N ALA A 55 -20.01 12.33 1.43
CA ALA A 55 -19.45 12.06 2.76
C ALA A 55 -19.08 10.58 2.94
N ARG A 56 -19.91 9.65 2.45
CA ARG A 56 -19.64 8.21 2.48
C ARG A 56 -18.37 7.85 1.72
N PHE A 57 -18.20 8.36 0.49
CA PHE A 57 -17.00 8.07 -0.30
C PHE A 57 -15.72 8.65 0.33
N ALA A 58 -15.79 9.89 0.82
CA ALA A 58 -14.67 10.47 1.57
C ALA A 58 -14.29 9.65 2.81
N GLY A 59 -15.29 9.12 3.52
CA GLY A 59 -15.09 8.24 4.67
C GLY A 59 -14.40 6.92 4.31
N LEU A 60 -14.87 6.24 3.25
CA LEU A 60 -14.32 4.95 2.81
C LEU A 60 -12.84 5.04 2.40
N ILE A 61 -12.45 6.13 1.75
CA ILE A 61 -11.05 6.33 1.33
C ILE A 61 -10.15 6.60 2.53
N LYS A 62 -10.64 7.40 3.49
CA LYS A 62 -9.94 7.62 4.75
C LYS A 62 -9.77 6.32 5.55
N GLU A 63 -10.79 5.46 5.55
CA GLU A 63 -10.73 4.15 6.19
C GLU A 63 -9.69 3.24 5.51
N LEU A 64 -9.66 3.20 4.17
CA LEU A 64 -8.64 2.48 3.40
C LEU A 64 -7.21 2.95 3.73
N ALA A 65 -6.98 4.27 3.76
CA ALA A 65 -5.69 4.84 4.16
C ALA A 65 -5.31 4.50 5.60
N THR A 66 -6.29 4.40 6.50
CA THR A 66 -6.06 4.02 7.91
C THR A 66 -5.71 2.53 8.04
N MET A 67 -6.45 1.65 7.35
CA MET A 67 -6.20 0.20 7.38
C MET A 67 -4.83 -0.16 6.81
N THR A 68 -4.42 0.50 5.72
CA THR A 68 -3.10 0.30 5.12
C THR A 68 -1.99 0.79 6.06
N ASP A 69 -2.19 1.90 6.76
CA ASP A 69 -1.25 2.40 7.77
C ASP A 69 -1.11 1.44 8.97
N VAL A 70 -2.22 0.92 9.50
CA VAL A 70 -2.20 -0.11 10.56
C VAL A 70 -1.46 -1.36 10.12
N THR A 71 -1.70 -1.81 8.87
CA THR A 71 -1.03 -2.98 8.30
C THR A 71 0.48 -2.75 8.18
N LYS A 72 0.87 -1.57 7.66
CA LYS A 72 2.27 -1.14 7.57
C LYS A 72 2.95 -1.13 8.93
N ASN A 73 2.35 -0.48 9.92
CA ASN A 73 2.90 -0.38 11.28
C ASN A 73 3.03 -1.75 11.95
N ARG A 74 2.14 -2.70 11.63
CA ARG A 74 2.24 -4.06 12.15
C ARG A 74 3.35 -4.85 11.47
N ALA A 75 3.50 -4.72 10.15
CA ALA A 75 4.58 -5.35 9.41
C ALA A 75 5.95 -4.83 9.85
N GLU A 76 6.09 -3.51 10.07
CA GLU A 76 7.33 -2.90 10.57
C GLU A 76 7.78 -3.49 11.91
N LYS A 77 6.84 -3.74 12.83
CA LYS A 77 7.12 -4.38 14.13
C LYS A 77 7.54 -5.84 14.04
N LEU A 78 7.28 -6.52 12.91
CA LEU A 78 7.70 -7.91 12.70
C LEU A 78 9.09 -8.00 12.07
N ILE A 79 9.56 -6.91 11.46
CA ILE A 79 10.89 -6.80 10.84
C ILE A 79 11.97 -6.40 11.88
N GLN A 80 11.58 -5.67 12.93
CA GLN A 80 12.45 -5.19 14.02
C GLN A 80 12.72 -6.28 15.07
#